data_AF-A0A1X0ZM81-F1
#
_entry.id   AF-A0A1X0ZM81-F1
#
_cell.length_a   1.000
_cell.length_b   1.000
_cell.length_c   1.000
_cell.angle_alpha   90.00
_cell.angle_beta   90.00
_cell.angle_gamma   90.00
#
_symmetry.space_group_name_H-M   'P 1'
#
loop_
_entity.id
_entity.type
_entity.pdbx_description
1 polymer ?
#
loop_
_entity_poly.entity_id
_entity_poly.type
_entity_poly.pdbx_seq_one_letter_code
_entity_poly.pdbx_strand_id
1 'polypeptide(L)'
;MPFRTLAFLRTPSAPEAPARLLVSRTVVHPFSRTTRLFGARALNNTSTGNADAVTVSGLAGQPLCLHTADGDAAFTLPDVAGRPLWSRNAQGTVSTAAYEAANAGGRPLSLSETALGAPAGRVREQYTYAPLAEAKWQARNLAGSQVELRNNAGISRPLSISLTGQSLAAEQRLLKPEIETPDWATTTADDTEAPLSITGTHDATGAPLATTNAAGVTSLTDYAINGAVAQTRLAYTEQGSTKETVTLTAIQYRADGVVLSQTAGNGVIDRYEYDPKTQLLSRHLTERPEGHRKGPLVISDLHYRYDPVGNIISLEDQGADPAWHANQQATGLREYTYDTLYRLASATGRERTPVARYYGAEASSGSAWAPYSEHYTYDDGNNLTTIRHVSVAGNRTRELQVSEGSNRAMVKGHSLTPETGFLAGGLQKQLADGRALQWLADNQLGKVTPVSRDEGDDDSERYHYADGGTRTRKVHKAQVSAATQTTITTYAGGCEVRQRWLAGQDAP
;
A
#
# COMPACT_ATOMS: atom_id res chain seq x y z
N MET A 1 -26.62 8.62 -22.39
CA MET A 1 -27.66 9.07 -21.44
C MET A 1 -26.98 9.81 -20.30
N PRO A 2 -27.40 11.02 -19.90
CA PRO A 2 -26.90 11.61 -18.67
C PRO A 2 -27.41 10.78 -17.50
N PHE A 3 -26.49 10.24 -16.71
CA PHE A 3 -26.81 9.52 -15.48
C PHE A 3 -26.67 10.49 -14.31
N ARG A 4 -27.61 10.44 -13.37
CA ARG A 4 -27.52 11.13 -12.08
C ARG A 4 -27.56 10.10 -10.97
N THR A 5 -26.69 10.26 -9.98
CA THR A 5 -26.80 9.53 -8.72
C THR A 5 -27.33 10.51 -7.68
N LEU A 6 -28.37 10.09 -6.96
CA LEU A 6 -28.95 10.83 -5.86
C LEU A 6 -28.55 10.12 -4.56
N ALA A 7 -27.89 10.84 -3.66
CA ALA A 7 -27.58 10.36 -2.33
C ALA A 7 -28.23 11.28 -1.29
N PHE A 8 -28.74 10.71 -0.21
CA PHE A 8 -29.46 11.45 0.84
C PHE A 8 -28.62 11.43 2.10
N LEU A 9 -28.00 12.55 2.43
CA LEU A 9 -27.14 12.69 3.60
C LEU A 9 -27.93 13.18 4.81
N ARG A 10 -27.79 12.47 5.93
CA ARG A 10 -28.17 12.90 7.26
C ARG A 10 -27.07 12.53 8.24
N THR A 11 -26.71 13.47 9.10
CA THR A 11 -25.68 13.26 10.13
C THR A 11 -26.31 12.80 11.45
N PRO A 12 -25.63 11.95 12.24
CA PRO A 12 -26.15 11.50 13.53
C PRO A 12 -26.26 12.63 14.56
N SER A 13 -25.57 13.75 14.35
CA SER A 13 -25.67 14.97 15.18
C SER A 13 -27.00 15.74 15.00
N ALA A 14 -27.74 15.48 13.91
CA ALA A 14 -29.01 16.14 13.62
C ALA A 14 -30.01 15.13 13.00
N PRO A 15 -30.45 14.11 13.75
CA PRO A 15 -31.22 12.98 13.22
C PRO A 15 -32.63 13.35 12.74
N GLU A 16 -33.18 14.44 13.27
CA GLU A 16 -34.50 14.97 12.90
C GLU A 16 -34.44 15.98 11.73
N ALA A 17 -33.24 16.39 11.31
CA ALA A 17 -33.10 17.29 10.17
C ALA A 17 -33.50 16.56 8.86
N PRO A 18 -34.13 17.27 7.90
CA PRO A 18 -34.42 16.69 6.60
C PRO A 18 -33.11 16.23 5.94
N ALA A 19 -33.15 15.07 5.28
CA ALA A 19 -31.98 14.57 4.57
C ALA A 19 -31.61 15.53 3.44
N ARG A 20 -30.32 15.87 3.36
CA ARG A 20 -29.78 16.75 2.33
C ARG A 20 -29.50 15.93 1.07
N LEU A 21 -30.05 16.40 -0.07
CA LEU A 21 -29.85 15.75 -1.36
C LEU A 21 -28.48 16.12 -1.95
N LEU A 22 -27.65 15.10 -2.18
CA LEU A 22 -26.40 15.18 -2.91
C LEU A 22 -26.62 14.62 -4.32
N VAL A 23 -26.17 15.36 -5.34
CA VAL A 23 -26.38 14.97 -6.74
C VAL A 23 -25.04 14.92 -7.45
N SER A 24 -24.61 13.72 -7.87
CA SER A 24 -23.56 13.60 -8.87
C SER A 24 -24.19 13.37 -10.25
N ARG A 25 -23.51 13.81 -11.30
CA ARG A 25 -24.01 13.68 -12.67
C ARG A 25 -22.90 13.45 -13.68
N THR A 26 -23.26 12.71 -14.73
CA THR A 26 -22.42 12.52 -15.92
C THR A 26 -23.03 13.24 -17.11
N VAL A 27 -22.23 14.03 -17.82
CA VAL A 27 -22.62 14.72 -19.05
C VAL A 27 -21.76 14.20 -20.19
N VAL A 28 -22.38 13.61 -21.20
CA VAL A 28 -21.69 13.12 -22.40
C VAL A 28 -22.03 14.03 -23.56
N HIS A 29 -21.00 14.52 -24.27
CA HIS A 29 -21.13 15.29 -25.49
C HIS A 29 -20.62 14.46 -26.68
N PRO A 30 -21.52 13.79 -27.44
CA PRO A 30 -21.14 12.78 -28.43
C PRO A 30 -20.21 13.31 -29.53
N PHE A 31 -20.48 14.51 -30.06
CA PHE A 31 -19.71 15.08 -31.17
C PHE A 31 -18.25 15.37 -30.81
N SER A 32 -18.02 15.85 -29.59
CA SER A 32 -16.66 16.09 -29.08
C SER A 32 -16.08 14.87 -28.34
N ARG A 33 -16.83 13.77 -28.26
CA ARG A 33 -16.49 12.54 -27.51
C ARG A 33 -15.99 12.85 -26.10
N THR A 34 -16.62 13.84 -25.47
CA THR A 34 -16.24 14.32 -24.14
C THR A 34 -17.24 13.86 -23.11
N THR A 35 -16.75 13.19 -22.08
CA THR A 35 -17.53 12.85 -20.88
C THR A 35 -17.05 13.75 -19.74
N ARG A 36 -17.99 14.37 -19.02
CA ARG A 36 -17.73 15.17 -17.82
C ARG A 36 -18.44 14.55 -16.63
N LEU A 37 -17.71 14.37 -15.54
CA LEU A 37 -18.23 13.92 -14.25
C LEU A 37 -18.28 15.10 -13.31
N PHE A 38 -19.41 15.27 -12.63
CA PHE A 38 -19.61 16.25 -11.57
C PHE A 38 -20.00 15.50 -10.31
N GLY A 39 -19.24 15.72 -9.23
CA GLY A 39 -19.55 15.28 -7.89
C GLY A 39 -20.67 16.11 -7.26
N ALA A 40 -21.03 15.76 -6.02
CA ALA A 40 -22.06 16.48 -5.28
C ALA A 40 -21.58 17.85 -4.77
N ARG A 41 -20.27 17.99 -4.54
CA ARG A 41 -19.64 19.28 -4.25
C ARG A 41 -19.38 20.03 -5.54
N ALA A 42 -19.88 21.25 -5.64
CA ALA A 42 -19.56 22.12 -6.77
C ALA A 42 -18.09 22.56 -6.67
N LEU A 43 -17.30 22.25 -7.70
CA LEU A 43 -15.91 22.70 -7.81
C LEU A 43 -15.84 24.02 -8.57
N ASN A 44 -14.94 24.91 -8.15
CA ASN A 44 -14.54 26.10 -8.86
C ASN A 44 -13.23 25.81 -9.63
N ASN A 45 -13.35 25.16 -10.78
CA ASN A 45 -12.21 24.75 -11.60
C ASN A 45 -12.49 25.00 -13.08
N THR A 46 -12.11 26.18 -13.56
CA THR A 46 -12.36 26.58 -14.94
C THR A 46 -11.64 25.70 -15.96
N SER A 47 -10.53 25.07 -15.58
CA SER A 47 -9.73 24.21 -16.47
C SER A 47 -10.46 22.92 -16.88
N THR A 48 -11.40 22.45 -16.05
CA THR A 48 -12.29 21.31 -16.33
C THR A 48 -13.72 21.74 -16.63
N GLY A 49 -14.01 23.05 -16.64
CA GLY A 49 -15.38 23.57 -16.71
C GLY A 49 -16.21 23.18 -15.49
N ASN A 50 -15.60 23.21 -14.30
CA ASN A 50 -16.17 22.86 -13.00
C ASN A 50 -16.53 21.38 -12.84
N ALA A 51 -16.02 20.51 -13.72
CA ALA A 51 -16.17 19.07 -13.61
C ALA A 51 -15.03 18.49 -12.74
N ASP A 52 -15.33 17.48 -11.95
CA ASP A 52 -14.35 16.68 -11.21
C ASP A 52 -13.44 15.90 -12.17
N ALA A 53 -13.99 15.46 -13.29
CA ALA A 53 -13.23 14.81 -14.35
C ALA A 53 -13.79 15.10 -15.74
N VAL A 54 -12.90 15.25 -16.71
CA VAL A 54 -13.17 15.38 -18.13
C VAL A 54 -12.37 14.31 -18.87
N THR A 55 -13.06 13.46 -19.62
CA THR A 55 -12.44 12.44 -20.46
C THR A 55 -12.76 12.74 -21.92
N VAL A 56 -11.73 12.82 -22.76
CA VAL A 56 -11.87 12.90 -24.22
C VAL A 56 -11.46 11.57 -24.82
N SER A 57 -12.34 10.95 -25.59
CA SER A 57 -12.12 9.61 -26.14
C SER A 57 -11.91 9.62 -27.65
N GLY A 58 -11.19 8.61 -28.14
CA GLY A 58 -11.08 8.30 -29.57
C GLY A 58 -12.37 7.69 -30.13
N LEU A 59 -12.37 7.41 -31.44
CA LEU A 59 -13.55 6.86 -32.12
C LEU A 59 -13.95 5.47 -31.63
N ALA A 60 -12.99 4.66 -31.17
CA ALA A 60 -13.25 3.34 -30.58
C ALA A 60 -13.47 3.40 -29.05
N GLY A 61 -13.67 4.60 -28.48
CA GLY A 61 -14.02 4.78 -27.07
C GLY A 61 -12.85 4.79 -26.09
N GLN A 62 -11.63 4.53 -26.54
CA GLN A 62 -10.43 4.60 -25.70
C GLN A 62 -10.14 6.04 -25.23
N PRO A 63 -9.77 6.26 -23.97
CA PRO A 63 -9.44 7.59 -23.47
C PRO A 63 -8.13 8.10 -24.10
N LEU A 64 -8.18 9.32 -24.65
CA LEU A 64 -7.02 10.02 -25.19
C LEU A 64 -6.52 11.13 -24.27
N CYS A 65 -7.43 11.71 -23.49
CA CYS A 65 -7.14 12.67 -22.44
C CYS A 65 -8.04 12.37 -21.25
N LEU A 66 -7.44 12.41 -20.06
CA LEU A 66 -8.13 12.44 -18.78
C LEU A 66 -7.64 13.67 -18.03
N HIS A 67 -8.55 14.62 -17.78
CA HIS A 67 -8.28 15.80 -16.98
C HIS A 67 -9.16 15.75 -15.72
N THR A 68 -8.56 15.53 -14.57
CA THR A 68 -9.27 15.52 -13.29
C THR A 68 -8.94 16.76 -12.47
N ALA A 69 -9.84 17.18 -11.60
CA ALA A 69 -9.59 18.28 -10.66
C ALA A 69 -8.43 17.97 -9.71
N ASP A 70 -8.19 16.70 -9.41
CA ASP A 70 -7.20 16.27 -8.41
C ASP A 70 -5.85 15.91 -9.02
N GLY A 71 -5.87 15.26 -10.18
CA GLY A 71 -4.70 14.73 -10.90
C GLY A 71 -4.34 15.48 -12.18
N ASP A 72 -4.97 16.63 -12.43
CA ASP A 72 -4.78 17.47 -13.63
C ASP A 72 -4.92 16.67 -14.95
N ALA A 73 -4.35 17.17 -16.04
CA ALA A 73 -4.46 16.58 -17.38
C ALA A 73 -3.34 15.57 -17.67
N ALA A 74 -3.73 14.37 -18.07
CA ALA A 74 -2.86 13.35 -18.64
C ALA A 74 -3.37 12.93 -20.02
N PHE A 75 -2.44 12.59 -20.91
CA PHE A 75 -2.71 12.23 -22.29
C PHE A 75 -2.19 10.83 -22.59
N THR A 76 -2.91 10.10 -23.42
CA THR A 76 -2.52 8.75 -23.86
C THR A 76 -2.86 8.59 -25.33
N LEU A 77 -1.96 7.97 -26.07
CA LEU A 77 -2.18 7.58 -27.44
C LEU A 77 -1.80 6.11 -27.55
N PRO A 78 -2.77 5.21 -27.71
CA PRO A 78 -2.48 3.83 -28.07
C PRO A 78 -2.17 3.72 -29.56
N ASP A 79 -1.53 2.62 -29.94
CA ASP A 79 -1.39 2.26 -31.35
C ASP A 79 -2.69 1.67 -31.93
N VAL A 80 -2.65 1.26 -33.21
CA VAL A 80 -3.80 0.67 -33.90
C VAL A 80 -4.25 -0.68 -33.34
N ALA A 81 -3.40 -1.36 -32.57
CA ALA A 81 -3.72 -2.59 -31.85
C ALA A 81 -4.25 -2.33 -30.44
N GLY A 82 -4.39 -1.06 -30.02
CA GLY A 82 -4.82 -0.67 -28.69
C GLY A 82 -3.72 -0.73 -27.63
N ARG A 83 -2.47 -1.01 -28.00
CA ARG A 83 -1.34 -1.10 -27.07
C ARG A 83 -0.85 0.31 -26.68
N PRO A 84 -0.37 0.54 -25.45
CA PRO A 84 0.19 1.83 -25.06
C PRO A 84 1.35 2.21 -25.98
N LEU A 85 1.29 3.35 -26.68
CA LEU A 85 2.37 3.80 -27.57
C LEU A 85 3.07 5.04 -27.00
N TRP A 86 2.28 6.02 -26.61
CA TRP A 86 2.75 7.29 -26.08
C TRP A 86 1.83 7.76 -24.95
N SER A 87 2.39 8.35 -23.91
CA SER A 87 1.63 9.04 -22.88
C SER A 87 2.36 10.27 -22.38
N ARG A 88 1.62 11.23 -21.82
CA ARG A 88 2.17 12.35 -21.07
C ARG A 88 1.40 12.53 -19.78
N ASN A 89 2.08 12.46 -18.65
CA ASN A 89 1.45 12.71 -17.36
C ASN A 89 1.32 14.23 -17.09
N ALA A 90 0.66 14.58 -15.99
CA ALA A 90 0.40 15.97 -15.61
C ALA A 90 1.67 16.80 -15.31
N GLN A 91 2.75 16.15 -14.87
CA GLN A 91 4.07 16.78 -14.70
C GLN A 91 4.74 17.09 -16.04
N GLY A 92 4.18 16.58 -17.13
CA GLY A 92 4.70 16.74 -18.47
C GLY A 92 5.73 15.69 -18.86
N THR A 93 5.98 14.67 -18.02
CA THR A 93 6.80 13.52 -18.37
C THR A 93 6.15 12.78 -19.52
N VAL A 94 6.89 12.59 -20.60
CA VAL A 94 6.49 11.79 -21.76
C VAL A 94 7.01 10.38 -21.58
N SER A 95 6.18 9.37 -21.82
CA SER A 95 6.60 7.97 -21.88
C SER A 95 6.29 7.39 -23.25
N THR A 96 7.19 6.59 -23.79
CA THR A 96 7.05 5.93 -25.10
C THR A 96 7.41 4.46 -25.01
N ALA A 97 6.53 3.60 -25.52
CA ALA A 97 6.77 2.17 -25.57
C ALA A 97 7.24 1.77 -26.97
N ALA A 98 8.30 0.98 -27.04
CA ALA A 98 8.72 0.30 -28.26
C ALA A 98 8.25 -1.17 -28.22
N TYR A 99 7.89 -1.70 -29.38
CA TYR A 99 7.43 -3.08 -29.53
C TYR A 99 8.22 -3.80 -30.61
N GLU A 100 8.21 -5.13 -30.54
CA GLU A 100 8.68 -5.96 -31.63
C GLU A 100 7.94 -5.64 -32.94
N ALA A 101 8.64 -5.85 -34.06
CA ALA A 101 8.05 -5.73 -35.38
C ALA A 101 6.87 -6.70 -35.55
N ALA A 102 5.99 -6.41 -36.51
CA ALA A 102 4.76 -7.18 -36.74
C ALA A 102 5.02 -8.68 -37.02
N ASN A 103 6.15 -9.03 -37.62
CA ASN A 103 6.56 -10.41 -37.89
C ASN A 103 7.16 -11.14 -36.67
N ALA A 104 7.35 -10.45 -35.53
CA ALA A 104 7.97 -10.97 -34.33
C ALA A 104 7.00 -11.05 -33.13
N GLY A 105 5.69 -10.89 -33.35
CA GLY A 105 4.64 -11.08 -32.34
C GLY A 105 4.22 -9.81 -31.59
N GLY A 106 4.95 -8.70 -31.75
CA GLY A 106 4.53 -7.39 -31.23
C GLY A 106 4.56 -7.26 -29.70
N ARG A 107 5.46 -7.97 -29.01
CA ARG A 107 5.60 -7.82 -27.54
C ARG A 107 6.38 -6.53 -27.19
N PRO A 108 6.18 -5.94 -26.00
CA PRO A 108 6.93 -4.76 -25.55
C PRO A 108 8.44 -5.02 -25.53
N LEU A 109 9.27 -4.09 -26.01
CA LEU A 109 10.74 -4.16 -26.00
C LEU A 109 11.38 -3.20 -25.01
N SER A 110 10.84 -1.99 -24.91
CA SER A 110 11.30 -1.00 -23.95
C SER A 110 10.21 0.02 -23.64
N LEU A 111 10.38 0.67 -22.51
CA LEU A 111 9.63 1.86 -22.13
C LEU A 111 10.63 2.96 -21.78
N SER A 112 10.60 4.04 -22.54
CA SER A 112 11.42 5.22 -22.29
C SER A 112 10.59 6.31 -21.64
N GLU A 113 11.24 7.16 -20.86
CA GLU A 113 10.62 8.37 -20.32
C GLU A 113 11.53 9.59 -20.46
N THR A 114 10.90 10.75 -20.65
CA THR A 114 11.57 12.06 -20.71
C THR A 114 10.79 13.01 -19.82
N ALA A 115 11.38 13.39 -18.68
CA ALA A 115 10.80 14.41 -17.80
C ALA A 115 10.74 15.78 -18.50
N LEU A 116 9.78 16.61 -18.12
CA LEU A 116 9.64 17.95 -18.68
C LEU A 116 10.90 18.79 -18.40
N GLY A 117 11.50 19.35 -19.45
CA GLY A 117 12.72 20.16 -19.34
C GLY A 117 14.02 19.38 -19.22
N ALA A 118 13.97 18.04 -19.18
CA ALA A 118 15.18 17.22 -19.24
C ALA A 118 15.84 17.30 -20.64
N PRO A 119 17.18 17.37 -20.72
CA PRO A 119 17.90 17.47 -21.99
C PRO A 119 17.80 16.19 -22.84
N ALA A 120 17.64 15.04 -22.19
CA ALA A 120 17.45 13.74 -22.83
C ALA A 120 16.52 12.85 -21.97
N GLY A 121 15.88 11.89 -22.62
CA GLY A 121 15.13 10.82 -21.94
C GLY A 121 16.03 9.64 -21.58
N ARG A 122 15.48 8.70 -20.79
CA ARG A 122 16.13 7.45 -20.40
C ARG A 122 15.27 6.25 -20.77
N VAL A 123 15.90 5.09 -20.99
CA VAL A 123 15.21 3.80 -21.08
C VAL A 123 14.93 3.32 -19.66
N ARG A 124 13.69 3.49 -19.21
CA ARG A 124 13.26 3.11 -17.86
C ARG A 124 13.08 1.61 -17.71
N GLU A 125 12.51 0.97 -18.73
CA GLU A 125 12.27 -0.47 -18.74
C GLU A 125 12.74 -1.11 -20.04
N GLN A 126 13.22 -2.35 -19.94
CA GLN A 126 13.61 -3.17 -21.08
C GLN A 126 13.14 -4.61 -20.86
N TYR A 127 12.58 -5.21 -21.90
CA TYR A 127 12.01 -6.56 -21.87
C TYR A 127 12.74 -7.44 -22.89
N THR A 128 13.19 -8.61 -22.45
CA THR A 128 13.84 -9.61 -23.31
C THR A 128 13.04 -10.90 -23.28
N TYR A 129 12.82 -11.53 -24.44
CA TYR A 129 12.05 -12.76 -24.56
C TYR A 129 12.90 -13.91 -25.10
N ALA A 130 12.59 -15.13 -24.66
CA ALA A 130 13.21 -16.33 -25.17
C ALA A 130 12.68 -16.71 -26.55
N PRO A 131 13.55 -17.11 -27.50
CA PRO A 131 13.13 -17.71 -28.76
C PRO A 131 12.35 -19.01 -28.56
N LEU A 132 11.39 -19.27 -29.45
CA LEU A 132 10.49 -20.42 -29.37
C LEU A 132 11.18 -21.76 -29.66
N ALA A 133 12.16 -21.77 -30.57
CA ALA A 133 12.74 -22.99 -31.14
C ALA A 133 13.97 -23.54 -30.39
N GLU A 134 14.49 -22.81 -29.39
CA GLU A 134 15.67 -23.27 -28.66
C GLU A 134 15.31 -24.26 -27.54
N ALA A 135 15.86 -25.47 -27.62
CA ALA A 135 15.60 -26.55 -26.67
C ALA A 135 15.86 -26.16 -25.20
N LYS A 136 16.85 -25.30 -24.92
CA LYS A 136 17.17 -24.85 -23.55
C LYS A 136 16.01 -24.08 -22.90
N TRP A 137 15.24 -23.32 -23.68
CA TRP A 137 14.09 -22.55 -23.18
C TRP A 137 12.86 -23.44 -23.06
N GLN A 138 12.65 -24.35 -24.01
CA GLN A 138 11.58 -25.35 -23.95
C GLN A 138 11.73 -26.25 -22.72
N ALA A 139 12.93 -26.73 -22.43
CA ALA A 139 13.22 -27.57 -21.25
C ALA A 139 12.97 -26.86 -19.91
N ARG A 140 12.83 -25.52 -19.90
CA ARG A 140 12.56 -24.69 -18.73
C ARG A 140 11.16 -24.07 -18.74
N ASN A 141 10.32 -24.42 -19.73
CA ASN A 141 9.02 -23.82 -19.99
C ASN A 141 9.06 -22.29 -20.15
N LEU A 142 10.13 -21.77 -20.79
CA LEU A 142 10.35 -20.34 -21.02
C LEU A 142 10.26 -19.95 -22.50
N ALA A 143 10.04 -20.89 -23.41
CA ALA A 143 9.98 -20.61 -24.84
C ALA A 143 8.88 -19.56 -25.15
N GLY A 144 9.27 -18.41 -25.71
CA GLY A 144 8.36 -17.30 -26.00
C GLY A 144 8.03 -16.39 -24.81
N SER A 145 8.40 -16.78 -23.59
CA SER A 145 8.20 -16.01 -22.37
C SER A 145 9.25 -14.91 -22.21
N GLN A 146 8.95 -13.91 -21.39
CA GLN A 146 9.93 -12.91 -20.97
C GLN A 146 10.97 -13.56 -20.06
N VAL A 147 12.26 -13.42 -20.40
CA VAL A 147 13.39 -14.01 -19.66
C VAL A 147 14.23 -12.96 -18.93
N GLU A 148 14.01 -11.68 -19.21
CA GLU A 148 14.61 -10.58 -18.47
C GLU A 148 13.67 -9.37 -18.46
N LEU A 149 13.40 -8.84 -17.27
CA LEU A 149 12.84 -7.51 -17.04
C LEU A 149 13.95 -6.63 -16.48
N ARG A 150 14.20 -5.49 -17.08
CA ARG A 150 14.97 -4.42 -16.45
C ARG A 150 14.04 -3.25 -16.15
N ASN A 151 14.07 -2.71 -14.93
CA ASN A 151 13.20 -1.62 -14.48
C ASN A 151 13.90 -0.72 -13.44
N ASN A 152 13.16 0.20 -12.80
CA ASN A 152 13.69 1.12 -11.79
C ASN A 152 14.28 0.44 -10.52
N ALA A 153 14.03 -0.86 -10.30
CA ALA A 153 14.59 -1.61 -9.18
C ALA A 153 15.83 -2.42 -9.56
N GLY A 154 16.04 -2.72 -10.85
CA GLY A 154 17.12 -3.58 -11.31
C GLY A 154 16.66 -4.59 -12.35
N ILE A 155 17.19 -5.81 -12.28
CA ILE A 155 16.99 -6.88 -13.25
C ILE A 155 16.26 -8.05 -12.60
N SER A 156 15.19 -8.54 -13.21
CA SER A 156 14.47 -9.75 -12.79
C SER A 156 14.46 -10.78 -13.92
N ARG A 157 14.75 -12.03 -13.59
CA ARG A 157 14.88 -13.14 -14.55
C ARG A 157 14.13 -14.36 -14.05
N PRO A 158 13.06 -14.81 -14.73
CA PRO A 158 12.57 -16.16 -14.53
C PRO A 158 13.59 -17.15 -15.12
N LEU A 159 14.04 -18.09 -14.31
CA LEU A 159 15.04 -19.09 -14.70
C LEU A 159 14.39 -20.41 -15.12
N SER A 160 13.24 -20.76 -14.53
CA SER A 160 12.41 -21.90 -14.96
C SER A 160 10.99 -21.79 -14.45
N ILE A 161 10.06 -22.39 -15.19
CA ILE A 161 8.62 -22.41 -14.90
C ILE A 161 8.15 -23.87 -14.90
N SER A 162 7.19 -24.18 -14.04
CA SER A 162 6.55 -25.50 -13.94
C SER A 162 5.59 -25.76 -15.09
N LEU A 163 5.15 -27.01 -15.24
CA LEU A 163 4.13 -27.37 -16.24
C LEU A 163 2.79 -26.65 -16.02
N THR A 164 2.51 -26.22 -14.80
CA THR A 164 1.30 -25.47 -14.42
C THR A 164 1.50 -23.95 -14.48
N GLY A 165 2.63 -23.47 -14.99
CA GLY A 165 2.91 -22.04 -15.19
C GLY A 165 3.47 -21.29 -13.98
N GLN A 166 3.74 -21.98 -12.87
CA GLN A 166 4.32 -21.37 -11.66
C GLN A 166 5.85 -21.27 -11.72
N SER A 167 6.44 -20.23 -11.12
CA SER A 167 7.90 -20.04 -11.07
C SER A 167 8.58 -21.14 -10.25
N LEU A 168 9.53 -21.86 -10.84
CA LEU A 168 10.35 -22.86 -10.14
C LEU A 168 11.68 -22.29 -9.66
N ALA A 169 12.24 -21.36 -10.44
CA ALA A 169 13.42 -20.61 -10.06
C ALA A 169 13.38 -19.23 -10.71
N ALA A 170 13.77 -18.22 -9.95
CA ALA A 170 13.90 -16.85 -10.40
C ALA A 170 15.12 -16.19 -9.75
N GLU A 171 15.68 -15.21 -10.46
CA GLU A 171 16.75 -14.36 -9.99
C GLU A 171 16.31 -12.90 -10.02
N GLN A 172 16.65 -12.15 -8.98
CA GLN A 172 16.50 -10.70 -8.93
C GLN A 172 17.84 -10.05 -8.57
N ARG A 173 18.30 -9.10 -9.38
CA ARG A 173 19.45 -8.25 -9.09
C ARG A 173 18.95 -6.83 -8.88
N LEU A 174 19.11 -6.30 -7.69
CA LEU A 174 18.68 -4.93 -7.39
C LEU A 174 19.73 -3.92 -7.88
N LEU A 175 19.31 -2.72 -8.28
CA LEU A 175 20.24 -1.62 -8.52
C LEU A 175 20.99 -1.28 -7.23
N LYS A 176 22.25 -0.91 -7.40
CA LYS A 176 23.08 -0.43 -6.30
C LYS A 176 22.44 0.81 -5.65
N PRO A 177 22.48 0.93 -4.31
CA PRO A 177 21.77 2.00 -3.58
C PRO A 177 22.14 3.44 -3.99
N GLU A 178 23.33 3.64 -4.53
CA GLU A 178 23.83 4.93 -5.01
C GLU A 178 23.21 5.37 -6.34
N ILE A 179 22.60 4.46 -7.09
CA ILE A 179 21.98 4.74 -8.38
C ILE A 179 20.51 5.11 -8.16
N GLU A 180 20.17 6.39 -8.30
CA GLU A 180 18.82 6.88 -8.07
C GLU A 180 17.83 6.39 -9.13
N THR A 181 18.20 6.51 -10.41
CA THR A 181 17.37 6.08 -11.55
C THR A 181 18.26 5.48 -12.65
N PRO A 182 17.93 4.28 -13.20
CA PRO A 182 18.71 3.67 -14.27
C PRO A 182 18.39 4.29 -15.64
N ASP A 183 19.32 4.18 -16.58
CA ASP A 183 19.03 4.31 -18.01
C ASP A 183 19.51 3.04 -18.70
N TRP A 184 18.62 2.10 -19.01
CA TRP A 184 19.01 0.81 -19.57
C TRP A 184 19.62 0.87 -20.99
N ALA A 185 19.74 2.05 -21.59
CA ALA A 185 20.61 2.26 -22.74
C ALA A 185 22.11 2.25 -22.38
N THR A 186 22.46 2.58 -21.13
CA THR A 186 23.85 2.71 -20.65
C THR A 186 24.12 1.94 -19.37
N THR A 187 23.13 1.79 -18.49
CA THR A 187 23.16 0.96 -17.28
C THR A 187 23.34 -0.50 -17.65
N THR A 188 24.22 -1.18 -16.91
CA THR A 188 24.61 -2.57 -17.15
C THR A 188 24.34 -3.44 -15.92
N ALA A 189 24.65 -4.74 -16.02
CA ALA A 189 24.56 -5.63 -14.87
C ALA A 189 25.59 -5.28 -13.76
N ASP A 190 26.65 -4.54 -14.06
CA ASP A 190 27.66 -4.12 -13.08
C ASP A 190 27.14 -3.01 -12.15
N ASP A 191 26.05 -2.35 -12.54
CA ASP A 191 25.31 -1.36 -11.75
C ASP A 191 24.31 -2.01 -10.79
N THR A 192 24.26 -3.34 -10.77
CA THR A 192 23.40 -4.13 -9.88
C THR A 192 24.20 -4.84 -8.81
N GLU A 193 23.52 -5.19 -7.72
CA GLU A 193 24.05 -6.01 -6.64
C GLU A 193 24.07 -7.50 -7.02
N ALA A 194 24.59 -8.32 -6.10
CA ALA A 194 24.58 -9.77 -6.24
C ALA A 194 23.15 -10.31 -6.43
N PRO A 195 23.00 -11.40 -7.21
CA PRO A 195 21.69 -11.98 -7.47
C PRO A 195 21.05 -12.57 -6.20
N LEU A 196 19.79 -12.20 -5.98
CA LEU A 196 18.88 -12.83 -5.04
C LEU A 196 18.16 -13.96 -5.74
N SER A 197 18.34 -15.19 -5.27
CA SER A 197 17.72 -16.38 -5.86
C SER A 197 16.48 -16.77 -5.07
N ILE A 198 15.40 -17.08 -5.79
CA ILE A 198 14.15 -17.62 -5.23
C ILE A 198 13.88 -18.93 -5.96
N THR A 199 13.51 -19.97 -5.22
CA THR A 199 13.11 -21.25 -5.81
C THR A 199 11.79 -21.72 -5.25
N GLY A 200 11.06 -22.50 -6.03
CA GLY A 200 9.72 -22.96 -5.71
C GLY A 200 9.48 -24.38 -6.22
N THR A 201 8.68 -25.14 -5.49
CA THR A 201 8.11 -26.42 -5.94
C THR A 201 6.60 -26.37 -5.76
N HIS A 202 5.89 -26.99 -6.68
CA HIS A 202 4.44 -26.89 -6.76
C HIS A 202 3.85 -28.27 -7.02
N ASP A 203 2.61 -28.48 -6.61
CA ASP A 203 1.87 -29.69 -6.91
C ASP A 203 1.29 -29.65 -8.34
N ALA A 204 0.53 -30.69 -8.71
CA ALA A 204 -0.09 -30.82 -10.02
C ALA A 204 -1.21 -29.79 -10.29
N THR A 205 -1.72 -29.12 -9.25
CA THR A 205 -2.70 -28.02 -9.38
C THR A 205 -2.01 -26.66 -9.53
N GLY A 206 -0.69 -26.60 -9.27
CA GLY A 206 0.08 -25.37 -9.19
C GLY A 206 0.12 -24.75 -7.79
N ALA A 207 -0.37 -25.43 -6.76
CA ALA A 207 -0.28 -24.96 -5.39
C ALA A 207 1.17 -25.08 -4.86
N PRO A 208 1.70 -24.07 -4.15
CA PRO A 208 3.10 -24.06 -3.67
C PRO A 208 3.32 -25.06 -2.53
N LEU A 209 4.27 -25.98 -2.71
CA LEU A 209 4.67 -26.96 -1.70
C LEU A 209 5.88 -26.49 -0.89
N ALA A 210 6.87 -25.91 -1.56
CA ALA A 210 8.05 -25.34 -0.93
C ALA A 210 8.50 -24.08 -1.67
N THR A 211 8.84 -23.02 -0.94
CA THR A 211 9.42 -21.78 -1.51
C THR A 211 10.62 -21.36 -0.69
N THR A 212 11.81 -21.35 -1.30
CA THR A 212 13.05 -20.88 -0.67
C THR A 212 13.32 -19.45 -1.10
N ASN A 213 13.41 -18.56 -0.12
CA ASN A 213 13.74 -17.15 -0.32
C ASN A 213 15.26 -16.94 -0.48
N ALA A 214 15.66 -15.71 -0.80
CA ALA A 214 17.06 -15.36 -1.04
C ALA A 214 17.94 -15.42 0.21
N ALA A 215 17.34 -15.49 1.40
CA ALA A 215 18.04 -15.72 2.67
C ALA A 215 18.22 -17.22 2.98
N GLY A 216 17.81 -18.12 2.08
CA GLY A 216 17.91 -19.57 2.27
C GLY A 216 16.87 -20.14 3.23
N VAL A 217 15.83 -19.38 3.58
CA VAL A 217 14.71 -19.86 4.40
C VAL A 217 13.64 -20.43 3.47
N THR A 218 13.21 -21.66 3.75
CA THR A 218 12.21 -22.38 2.96
C THR A 218 10.89 -22.44 3.70
N SER A 219 9.85 -21.85 3.12
CA SER A 219 8.47 -22.06 3.56
C SER A 219 7.94 -23.35 2.95
N LEU A 220 7.38 -24.24 3.78
CA LEU A 220 6.80 -25.51 3.40
C LEU A 220 5.29 -25.48 3.71
N THR A 221 4.46 -25.96 2.78
CA THR A 221 3.00 -25.99 2.93
C THR A 221 2.48 -27.40 2.64
N ASP A 222 1.71 -27.93 3.57
CA ASP A 222 0.94 -29.15 3.35
C ASP A 222 -0.53 -28.82 3.12
N TYR A 223 -1.17 -29.58 2.26
CA TYR A 223 -2.58 -29.43 1.92
C TYR A 223 -3.39 -30.66 2.35
N ALA A 224 -4.61 -30.42 2.80
CA ALA A 224 -5.60 -31.46 3.06
C ALA A 224 -6.20 -31.98 1.74
N ILE A 225 -6.97 -33.08 1.82
CA ILE A 225 -7.59 -33.74 0.65
C ILE A 225 -8.51 -32.82 -0.17
N ASN A 226 -9.03 -31.76 0.45
CA ASN A 226 -9.86 -30.74 -0.20
C ASN A 226 -9.05 -29.59 -0.82
N GLY A 227 -7.71 -29.66 -0.80
CA GLY A 227 -6.81 -28.62 -1.30
C GLY A 227 -6.63 -27.41 -0.37
N ALA A 228 -7.24 -27.42 0.82
CA ALA A 228 -7.02 -26.37 1.81
C ALA A 228 -5.68 -26.57 2.53
N VAL A 229 -5.05 -25.48 2.96
CA VAL A 229 -3.81 -25.56 3.77
C VAL A 229 -4.11 -26.35 5.05
N ALA A 230 -3.24 -27.28 5.40
CA ALA A 230 -3.35 -28.08 6.62
C ALA A 230 -2.26 -27.72 7.64
N GLN A 231 -1.03 -27.48 7.14
CA GLN A 231 0.13 -27.16 7.96
C GLN A 231 1.08 -26.24 7.20
N THR A 232 1.79 -25.36 7.91
CA THR A 232 2.94 -24.64 7.35
C THR A 232 4.16 -24.76 8.27
N ARG A 233 5.34 -24.83 7.67
CA ARG A 233 6.63 -24.91 8.36
C ARG A 233 7.64 -23.96 7.71
N LEU A 234 8.65 -23.57 8.47
CA LEU A 234 9.85 -22.91 7.98
C LEU A 234 11.06 -23.82 8.20
N ALA A 235 11.87 -24.02 7.16
CA ALA A 235 13.15 -24.70 7.23
C ALA A 235 14.29 -23.69 6.98
N TYR A 236 15.33 -23.71 7.81
CA TYR A 236 16.48 -22.81 7.69
C TYR A 236 17.75 -23.44 8.25
N THR A 237 18.91 -23.01 7.78
CA THR A 237 20.21 -23.49 8.28
C THR A 237 20.72 -22.57 9.38
N GLU A 238 21.02 -23.14 10.54
CA GLU A 238 21.65 -22.44 11.67
C GLU A 238 22.85 -23.26 12.15
N GLN A 239 24.03 -22.63 12.22
CA GLN A 239 25.28 -23.28 12.66
C GLN A 239 25.59 -24.59 11.89
N GLY A 240 25.30 -24.61 10.59
CA GLY A 240 25.56 -25.76 9.73
C GLY A 240 24.56 -26.92 9.85
N SER A 241 23.52 -26.79 10.68
CA SER A 241 22.44 -27.76 10.81
C SER A 241 21.13 -27.20 10.27
N THR A 242 20.39 -28.00 9.50
CA THR A 242 19.03 -27.65 9.07
C THR A 242 18.08 -27.78 10.26
N LYS A 243 17.33 -26.72 10.53
CA LYS A 243 16.26 -26.67 11.52
C LYS A 243 14.93 -26.47 10.82
N GLU A 244 13.89 -27.08 11.37
CA GLU A 244 12.52 -26.83 10.96
C GLU A 244 11.70 -26.32 12.14
N THR A 245 10.79 -25.39 11.85
CA THR A 245 9.84 -24.84 12.82
C THR A 245 8.46 -24.82 12.20
N VAL A 246 7.51 -25.47 12.86
CA VAL A 246 6.09 -25.37 12.50
C VAL A 246 5.63 -23.93 12.75
N THR A 247 4.95 -23.33 11.77
CA THR A 247 4.36 -21.99 11.87
C THR A 247 2.84 -22.03 12.00
N LEU A 248 2.20 -23.00 11.36
CA LEU A 248 0.78 -23.34 11.50
C LEU A 248 0.67 -24.83 11.75
N THR A 249 0.14 -25.22 12.90
CA THR A 249 0.04 -26.62 13.34
C THR A 249 -1.24 -27.29 12.86
N ALA A 250 -2.36 -26.55 12.92
CA ALA A 250 -3.68 -27.04 12.57
C ALA A 250 -4.58 -25.88 12.15
N ILE A 251 -5.52 -26.16 11.26
CA ILE A 251 -6.54 -25.21 10.82
C ILE A 251 -7.84 -25.95 10.53
N GLN A 252 -8.94 -25.34 10.91
CA GLN A 252 -10.28 -25.85 10.73
C GLN A 252 -11.07 -24.88 9.88
N TYR A 253 -11.82 -25.43 8.92
CA TYR A 253 -12.63 -24.66 7.99
C TYR A 253 -14.09 -25.03 8.15
N ARG A 254 -14.95 -24.05 7.87
CA ARG A 254 -16.36 -24.27 7.56
C ARG A 254 -16.49 -24.88 6.16
N ALA A 255 -17.66 -25.43 5.86
CA ALA A 255 -17.94 -26.12 4.60
C ALA A 255 -17.74 -25.25 3.34
N ASP A 256 -17.81 -23.92 3.47
CA ASP A 256 -17.58 -22.94 2.39
C ASP A 256 -16.11 -22.48 2.29
N GLY A 257 -15.20 -23.05 3.09
CA GLY A 257 -13.77 -22.74 3.07
C GLY A 257 -13.35 -21.58 3.99
N VAL A 258 -14.26 -21.01 4.77
CA VAL A 258 -13.93 -19.96 5.75
C VAL A 258 -13.28 -20.56 7.00
N VAL A 259 -12.25 -19.91 7.54
CA VAL A 259 -11.51 -20.39 8.73
C VAL A 259 -12.37 -20.28 9.98
N LEU A 260 -12.48 -21.36 10.75
CA LEU A 260 -13.15 -21.40 12.07
C LEU A 260 -12.16 -21.38 13.22
N SER A 261 -10.99 -22.00 13.05
CA SER A 261 -9.92 -21.96 14.04
C SER A 261 -8.57 -22.25 13.40
N GLN A 262 -7.51 -21.64 13.91
CA GLN A 262 -6.13 -21.96 13.55
C GLN A 262 -5.26 -22.02 14.79
N THR A 263 -4.31 -22.94 14.82
CA THR A 263 -3.32 -23.09 15.88
C THR A 263 -1.94 -22.79 15.32
N ALA A 264 -1.32 -21.71 15.77
CA ALA A 264 0.04 -21.36 15.39
C ALA A 264 1.06 -22.35 15.99
N GLY A 265 2.26 -22.41 15.41
CA GLY A 265 3.34 -23.27 15.89
C GLY A 265 3.82 -22.97 17.31
N ASN A 266 3.55 -21.76 17.81
CA ASN A 266 3.83 -21.40 19.20
C ASN A 266 2.77 -21.90 20.20
N GLY A 267 1.67 -22.51 19.72
CA GLY A 267 0.56 -23.05 20.52
C GLY A 267 -0.59 -22.07 20.78
N VAL A 268 -0.51 -20.83 20.27
CA VAL A 268 -1.61 -19.87 20.32
C VAL A 268 -2.71 -20.29 19.35
N ILE A 269 -3.96 -20.18 19.78
CA ILE A 269 -5.14 -20.51 18.99
C ILE A 269 -5.91 -19.24 18.68
N ASP A 270 -6.23 -19.04 17.40
CA ASP A 270 -7.30 -18.14 16.99
C ASP A 270 -8.58 -18.93 16.73
N ARG A 271 -9.72 -18.39 17.17
CA ARG A 271 -11.06 -18.91 16.89
C ARG A 271 -11.93 -17.80 16.31
N TYR A 272 -12.70 -18.14 15.28
CA TYR A 272 -13.56 -17.23 14.56
C TYR A 272 -15.00 -17.74 14.62
N GLU A 273 -15.89 -16.89 15.12
CA GLU A 273 -17.32 -17.16 15.12
C GLU A 273 -18.00 -16.20 14.14
N TYR A 274 -19.01 -16.69 13.43
CA TYR A 274 -19.71 -15.93 12.40
C TYR A 274 -21.20 -15.96 12.67
N ASP A 275 -21.89 -14.86 12.38
CA ASP A 275 -23.35 -14.83 12.40
C ASP A 275 -23.90 -15.79 11.32
N PRO A 276 -24.78 -16.73 11.67
CA PRO A 276 -25.24 -17.75 10.73
C PRO A 276 -26.13 -17.22 9.60
N LYS A 277 -26.67 -15.99 9.73
CA LYS A 277 -27.53 -15.37 8.73
C LYS A 277 -26.76 -14.45 7.79
N THR A 278 -25.92 -13.57 8.35
CA THR A 278 -25.16 -12.57 7.59
C THR A 278 -23.78 -13.07 7.16
N GLN A 279 -23.27 -14.13 7.79
CA GLN A 279 -21.91 -14.66 7.61
C GLN A 279 -20.80 -13.65 7.99
N LEU A 280 -21.14 -12.55 8.66
CA LEU A 280 -20.18 -11.60 9.20
C LEU A 280 -19.51 -12.16 10.46
N LEU A 281 -18.24 -11.85 10.66
CA LEU A 281 -17.45 -12.27 11.83
C LEU A 281 -18.05 -11.65 13.10
N SER A 282 -18.62 -12.45 13.99
CA SER A 282 -19.20 -11.97 15.26
C SER A 282 -18.20 -11.99 16.40
N ARG A 283 -17.18 -12.87 16.35
CA ARG A 283 -16.16 -12.97 17.39
C ARG A 283 -14.81 -13.42 16.83
N HIS A 284 -13.72 -12.84 17.33
CA HIS A 284 -12.35 -13.32 17.12
C HIS A 284 -11.65 -13.44 18.47
N LEU A 285 -11.43 -14.68 18.91
CA LEU A 285 -10.72 -15.01 20.15
C LEU A 285 -9.30 -15.45 19.82
N THR A 286 -8.30 -14.83 20.45
CA THR A 286 -6.90 -15.26 20.42
C THR A 286 -6.48 -15.65 21.85
N GLU A 287 -6.04 -16.89 22.04
CA GLU A 287 -5.75 -17.42 23.36
C GLU A 287 -4.55 -18.38 23.38
N ARG A 288 -3.91 -18.46 24.55
CA ARG A 288 -3.16 -19.65 24.94
C ARG A 288 -4.17 -20.58 25.62
N PRO A 289 -4.43 -21.78 25.06
CA PRO A 289 -5.41 -22.69 25.62
C PRO A 289 -4.93 -23.29 26.95
N GLU A 290 -5.84 -23.98 27.65
CA GLU A 290 -5.46 -24.85 28.75
C GLU A 290 -4.39 -25.88 28.31
N GLY A 291 -3.44 -26.16 29.20
CA GLY A 291 -2.30 -27.03 28.88
C GLY A 291 -1.18 -26.38 28.07
N HIS A 292 -1.31 -25.11 27.65
CA HIS A 292 -0.23 -24.40 26.99
C HIS A 292 1.01 -24.25 27.91
N ARG A 293 2.21 -24.49 27.38
CA ARG A 293 3.51 -24.48 28.14
C ARG A 293 3.85 -23.18 28.89
N LYS A 294 3.16 -22.08 28.57
CA LYS A 294 3.30 -20.76 29.23
C LYS A 294 2.07 -20.39 30.07
N GLY A 295 1.25 -21.38 30.42
CA GLY A 295 -0.04 -21.19 31.08
C GLY A 295 -1.13 -20.68 30.14
N PRO A 296 -2.41 -20.93 30.46
CA PRO A 296 -3.54 -20.40 29.72
C PRO A 296 -3.60 -18.86 29.85
N LEU A 297 -4.05 -18.19 28.80
CA LEU A 297 -4.28 -16.74 28.79
C LEU A 297 -5.15 -16.35 27.59
N VAL A 298 -6.22 -15.60 27.83
CA VAL A 298 -6.92 -14.86 26.78
C VAL A 298 -6.07 -13.64 26.42
N ILE A 299 -5.59 -13.60 25.17
CA ILE A 299 -4.75 -12.50 24.67
C ILE A 299 -5.64 -11.39 24.10
N SER A 300 -6.71 -11.75 23.41
CA SER A 300 -7.75 -10.83 22.92
C SER A 300 -9.04 -11.61 22.71
N ASP A 301 -10.18 -11.00 22.99
CA ASP A 301 -11.50 -11.57 22.73
C ASP A 301 -12.41 -10.50 22.11
N LEU A 302 -12.32 -10.35 20.79
CA LEU A 302 -13.00 -9.31 20.03
C LEU A 302 -14.43 -9.72 19.66
N HIS A 303 -15.42 -8.96 20.10
CA HIS A 303 -16.84 -9.15 19.77
C HIS A 303 -17.32 -8.02 18.87
N TYR A 304 -17.88 -8.37 17.72
CA TYR A 304 -18.31 -7.44 16.69
C TYR A 304 -19.83 -7.32 16.65
N ARG A 305 -20.33 -6.09 16.53
CA ARG A 305 -21.74 -5.83 16.23
C ARG A 305 -21.84 -4.94 15.00
N TYR A 306 -22.79 -5.27 14.15
CA TYR A 306 -23.00 -4.60 12.87
C TYR A 306 -24.38 -3.95 12.81
N ASP A 307 -24.50 -2.88 12.03
CA ASP A 307 -25.79 -2.45 11.51
C ASP A 307 -26.28 -3.41 10.39
N PRO A 308 -27.52 -3.26 9.89
CA PRO A 308 -28.06 -4.16 8.85
C PRO A 308 -27.32 -4.13 7.50
N VAL A 309 -26.51 -3.11 7.21
CA VAL A 309 -25.74 -3.03 5.95
C VAL A 309 -24.30 -3.52 6.11
N GLY A 310 -23.86 -3.77 7.34
CA GLY A 310 -22.55 -4.35 7.65
C GLY A 310 -21.52 -3.36 8.19
N ASN A 311 -21.90 -2.14 8.59
CA ASN A 311 -20.98 -1.25 9.30
C ASN A 311 -20.78 -1.74 10.74
N ILE A 312 -19.55 -1.75 11.24
CA ILE A 312 -19.25 -2.12 12.64
C ILE A 312 -19.74 -0.99 13.55
N ILE A 313 -20.80 -1.19 14.32
CA ILE A 313 -21.32 -0.19 15.27
C ILE A 313 -20.69 -0.35 16.67
N SER A 314 -20.15 -1.53 16.97
CA SER A 314 -19.44 -1.79 18.22
C SER A 314 -18.40 -2.89 18.03
N LEU A 315 -17.24 -2.70 18.67
CA LEU A 315 -16.17 -3.68 18.79
C LEU A 315 -15.69 -3.71 20.25
N GLU A 316 -15.97 -4.79 20.96
CA GLU A 316 -15.58 -4.97 22.37
C GLU A 316 -14.48 -6.02 22.50
N ASP A 317 -13.33 -5.64 23.03
CA ASP A 317 -12.31 -6.60 23.46
C ASP A 317 -12.56 -7.03 24.91
N GLN A 318 -13.20 -8.18 25.12
CA GLN A 318 -13.47 -8.74 26.45
C GLN A 318 -12.24 -9.36 27.11
N GLY A 319 -11.12 -9.49 26.37
CA GLY A 319 -9.82 -9.85 26.93
C GLY A 319 -9.07 -8.67 27.54
N ALA A 320 -9.57 -7.44 27.35
CA ALA A 320 -8.94 -6.23 27.85
C ALA A 320 -9.42 -5.87 29.27
N ASP A 321 -8.52 -5.93 30.24
CA ASP A 321 -8.81 -5.48 31.61
C ASP A 321 -9.24 -4.00 31.64
N PRO A 322 -10.36 -3.67 32.29
CA PRO A 322 -10.74 -2.28 32.52
C PRO A 322 -9.72 -1.56 33.40
N ALA A 323 -9.38 -0.33 33.03
CA ALA A 323 -8.44 0.52 33.77
C ALA A 323 -9.11 1.84 34.16
N TRP A 324 -8.81 2.32 35.36
CA TRP A 324 -9.35 3.59 35.87
C TRP A 324 -8.28 4.67 35.89
N HIS A 325 -8.60 5.83 35.34
CA HIS A 325 -7.75 7.00 35.41
C HIS A 325 -8.60 8.28 35.44
N ALA A 326 -8.26 9.24 36.31
CA ALA A 326 -8.97 10.51 36.44
C ALA A 326 -10.51 10.37 36.56
N ASN A 327 -10.97 9.40 37.36
CA ASN A 327 -12.38 9.03 37.56
C ASN A 327 -13.13 8.60 36.28
N GLN A 328 -12.41 8.19 35.25
CA GLN A 328 -12.96 7.61 34.03
C GLN A 328 -12.46 6.17 33.87
N GLN A 329 -13.31 5.31 33.34
CA GLN A 329 -12.98 3.91 33.06
C GLN A 329 -12.68 3.75 31.57
N ALA A 330 -11.52 3.18 31.26
CA ALA A 330 -11.16 2.72 29.94
C ALA A 330 -11.41 1.21 29.86
N THR A 331 -12.28 0.77 28.95
CA THR A 331 -12.58 -0.65 28.70
C THR A 331 -12.09 -1.07 27.31
N GLY A 332 -12.31 -2.33 26.93
CA GLY A 332 -12.10 -2.81 25.56
C GLY A 332 -13.19 -2.39 24.56
N LEU A 333 -14.25 -1.70 25.01
CA LEU A 333 -15.38 -1.29 24.18
C LEU A 333 -15.01 -0.12 23.27
N ARG A 334 -15.35 -0.25 22.00
CA ARG A 334 -15.28 0.79 20.97
C ARG A 334 -16.65 0.89 20.33
N GLU A 335 -17.17 2.10 20.19
CA GLU A 335 -18.46 2.37 19.57
C GLU A 335 -18.25 3.29 18.37
N TYR A 336 -19.02 3.05 17.32
CA TYR A 336 -18.92 3.77 16.06
C TYR A 336 -20.28 4.25 15.62
N THR A 337 -20.35 5.49 15.14
CA THR A 337 -21.56 6.02 14.51
C THR A 337 -21.24 6.47 13.10
N TYR A 338 -22.23 6.39 12.22
CA TYR A 338 -22.08 6.71 10.80
C TYR A 338 -23.15 7.72 10.38
N ASP A 339 -22.86 8.50 9.34
CA ASP A 339 -23.91 9.17 8.60
C ASP A 339 -24.60 8.22 7.61
N THR A 340 -25.67 8.67 6.95
CA THR A 340 -26.43 7.84 6.00
C THR A 340 -25.68 7.50 4.70
N LEU A 341 -24.46 8.03 4.52
CA LEU A 341 -23.55 7.63 3.45
C LEU A 341 -22.50 6.62 3.95
N TYR A 342 -22.66 6.12 5.18
CA TYR A 342 -21.77 5.19 5.85
C TYR A 342 -20.36 5.74 6.08
N ARG A 343 -20.23 7.07 6.20
CA ARG A 343 -18.97 7.71 6.63
C ARG A 343 -18.93 7.71 8.15
N LEU A 344 -17.79 7.32 8.72
CA LEU A 344 -17.60 7.29 10.17
C LEU A 344 -17.74 8.70 10.75
N ALA A 345 -18.78 8.94 11.54
CA ALA A 345 -19.07 10.25 12.13
C ALA A 345 -18.48 10.40 13.54
N SER A 346 -18.39 9.30 14.30
CA SER A 346 -17.67 9.27 15.57
C SER A 346 -17.13 7.88 15.90
N ALA A 347 -16.06 7.84 16.69
CA ALA A 347 -15.49 6.62 17.24
C ALA A 347 -15.10 6.84 18.71
N THR A 348 -15.36 5.86 19.57
CA THR A 348 -14.83 5.82 20.95
C THR A 348 -13.74 4.76 21.07
N GLY A 349 -12.91 4.87 22.10
CA GLY A 349 -11.91 3.86 22.42
C GLY A 349 -11.09 4.21 23.65
N ARG A 350 -9.91 3.60 23.77
CA ARG A 350 -8.93 3.89 24.81
C ARG A 350 -7.56 4.21 24.22
N GLU A 351 -6.85 5.10 24.89
CA GLU A 351 -5.48 5.52 24.52
C GLU A 351 -4.56 5.55 25.74
N ARG A 352 -3.24 5.52 25.49
CA ARG A 352 -2.25 5.69 26.55
C ARG A 352 -1.97 7.17 26.76
N THR A 353 -2.30 7.66 27.94
CA THR A 353 -2.06 9.04 28.37
C THR A 353 -0.83 9.10 29.28
N PRO A 354 0.14 10.01 29.04
CA PRO A 354 1.23 10.26 29.97
C PRO A 354 0.69 10.73 31.33
N VAL A 355 1.23 10.18 32.44
CA VAL A 355 0.86 10.60 33.79
C VAL A 355 2.09 11.08 34.57
N ALA A 356 1.91 12.13 35.38
CA ALA A 356 2.95 12.66 36.26
C ALA A 356 3.35 11.60 37.32
N ARG A 357 4.63 11.61 37.70
CA ARG A 357 5.19 10.70 38.70
C ARG A 357 4.50 10.91 40.05
N TYR A 358 4.15 9.83 40.74
CA TYR A 358 4.03 9.85 42.20
C TYR A 358 5.41 9.57 42.81
N TYR A 359 5.75 10.30 43.89
CA TYR A 359 6.99 10.06 44.64
C TYR A 359 7.04 8.61 45.14
N GLY A 360 8.05 7.83 44.71
CA GLY A 360 8.33 6.48 45.21
C GLY A 360 8.30 5.31 44.22
N ALA A 361 8.04 5.52 42.92
CA ALA A 361 8.07 4.45 41.91
C ALA A 361 9.32 4.50 41.01
N GLU A 362 9.87 3.33 40.67
CA GLU A 362 11.03 3.14 39.79
C GLU A 362 10.81 3.70 38.38
N ALA A 363 11.90 4.17 37.77
CA ALA A 363 11.89 5.02 36.58
C ALA A 363 11.46 4.30 35.28
N SER A 364 10.17 4.31 34.99
CA SER A 364 9.63 4.35 33.62
C SER A 364 8.58 5.45 33.55
N SER A 365 8.49 6.20 32.43
CA SER A 365 7.44 7.21 32.26
C SER A 365 6.08 6.54 32.28
N GLY A 366 5.37 6.64 33.42
CA GLY A 366 4.06 6.05 33.61
C GLY A 366 3.09 6.52 32.53
N SER A 367 2.29 5.60 32.01
CA SER A 367 1.13 5.92 31.19
C SER A 367 -0.05 5.09 31.63
N ALA A 368 -1.22 5.72 31.68
CA ALA A 368 -2.48 5.08 32.03
C ALA A 368 -3.37 4.97 30.79
N TRP A 369 -4.25 3.98 30.78
CA TRP A 369 -5.32 3.94 29.78
C TRP A 369 -6.41 4.93 30.16
N ALA A 370 -6.81 5.78 29.22
CA ALA A 370 -7.94 6.69 29.35
C ALA A 370 -8.88 6.52 28.15
N PRO A 371 -10.20 6.71 28.32
CA PRO A 371 -11.12 6.69 27.20
C PRO A 371 -10.97 7.97 26.37
N TYR A 372 -11.26 7.86 25.07
CA TYR A 372 -11.36 8.99 24.16
C TYR A 372 -12.62 8.89 23.29
N SER A 373 -13.04 10.04 22.75
CA SER A 373 -14.03 10.15 21.68
C SER A 373 -13.46 10.99 20.54
N GLU A 374 -13.54 10.47 19.32
CA GLU A 374 -13.21 11.20 18.09
C GLU A 374 -14.46 11.46 17.27
N HIS A 375 -14.58 12.68 16.73
CA HIS A 375 -15.64 13.08 15.83
C HIS A 375 -15.06 13.53 14.50
N TYR A 376 -15.67 13.08 13.40
CA TYR A 376 -15.20 13.32 12.05
C TYR A 376 -16.26 14.10 11.27
N THR A 377 -15.82 15.14 10.56
CA THR A 377 -16.69 15.94 9.69
C THR A 377 -16.19 15.85 8.26
N TYR A 378 -17.13 15.84 7.31
CA TYR A 378 -16.85 15.75 5.88
C TYR A 378 -17.58 16.84 5.10
N ASP A 379 -17.02 17.25 3.96
CA ASP A 379 -17.74 18.05 2.98
C ASP A 379 -18.59 17.18 2.02
N ASP A 380 -19.18 17.81 1.01
CA ASP A 380 -20.03 17.17 0.00
C ASP A 380 -19.25 16.34 -1.02
N GLY A 381 -17.93 16.51 -1.07
CA GLY A 381 -17.01 15.75 -1.90
C GLY A 381 -16.47 14.51 -1.19
N ASN A 382 -16.96 14.22 0.02
CA ASN A 382 -16.45 13.19 0.93
C ASN A 382 -15.02 13.45 1.44
N ASN A 383 -14.55 14.70 1.39
CA ASN A 383 -13.27 15.07 1.98
C ASN A 383 -13.43 15.13 3.50
N LEU A 384 -12.57 14.46 4.26
CA LEU A 384 -12.46 14.65 5.70
C LEU A 384 -11.97 16.08 5.97
N THR A 385 -12.76 16.90 6.66
CA THR A 385 -12.46 18.31 6.92
C THR A 385 -12.07 18.57 8.37
N THR A 386 -12.49 17.72 9.31
CA THR A 386 -12.18 17.90 10.73
C THR A 386 -12.07 16.56 11.44
N ILE A 387 -11.05 16.43 12.29
CA ILE A 387 -10.92 15.39 13.30
C ILE A 387 -10.89 16.08 14.65
N ARG A 388 -11.94 15.92 15.46
CA ARG A 388 -12.01 16.45 16.82
C ARG A 388 -11.87 15.32 17.81
N HIS A 389 -10.77 15.30 18.53
CA HIS A 389 -10.45 14.31 19.55
C HIS A 389 -10.66 14.91 20.94
N VAL A 390 -11.37 14.18 21.78
CA VAL A 390 -11.74 14.54 23.15
C VAL A 390 -11.24 13.43 24.08
N SER A 391 -10.39 13.79 25.02
CA SER A 391 -9.78 12.87 25.99
C SER A 391 -9.47 13.61 27.28
N VAL A 392 -9.36 12.89 28.39
CA VAL A 392 -8.92 13.46 29.68
C VAL A 392 -7.49 14.00 29.60
N ALA A 393 -6.70 13.51 28.64
CA ALA A 393 -5.35 13.99 28.32
C ALA A 393 -5.33 15.40 27.72
N GLY A 394 -6.46 15.83 27.16
CA GLY A 394 -6.58 17.07 26.40
C GLY A 394 -7.39 16.89 25.13
N ASN A 395 -8.04 17.99 24.71
CA ASN A 395 -8.79 18.03 23.47
C ASN A 395 -7.89 18.55 22.35
N ARG A 396 -7.94 17.92 21.18
CA ARG A 396 -7.23 18.36 19.98
C ARG A 396 -8.16 18.35 18.78
N THR A 397 -8.06 19.38 17.95
CA THR A 397 -8.81 19.46 16.69
C THR A 397 -7.82 19.61 15.55
N ARG A 398 -7.89 18.70 14.57
CA ARG A 398 -7.17 18.82 13.31
C ARG A 398 -8.16 19.19 12.23
N GLU A 399 -8.02 20.39 11.68
CA GLU A 399 -8.81 20.85 10.54
C GLU A 399 -8.01 20.68 9.24
N LEU A 400 -8.70 20.31 8.17
CA LEU A 400 -8.16 20.20 6.81
C LEU A 400 -8.85 21.28 5.96
N GLN A 401 -8.06 22.19 5.41
CA GLN A 401 -8.53 23.13 4.39
C GLN A 401 -8.56 22.37 3.06
N VAL A 402 -9.72 22.28 2.43
CA VAL A 402 -9.90 21.65 1.11
C VAL A 402 -9.98 22.74 0.06
N SER A 403 -9.38 22.52 -1.12
CA SER A 403 -9.48 23.46 -2.23
C SER A 403 -10.91 23.65 -2.70
N GLU A 404 -11.23 24.84 -3.21
CA GLU A 404 -12.51 25.09 -3.90
C GLU A 404 -12.55 24.44 -5.29
N GLY A 405 -11.40 24.26 -5.93
CA GLY A 405 -11.30 23.75 -7.31
C GLY A 405 -10.96 22.26 -7.42
N SER A 406 -10.71 21.57 -6.30
CA SER A 406 -10.29 20.16 -6.27
C SER A 406 -10.51 19.56 -4.88
N ASN A 407 -10.37 18.25 -4.74
CA ASN A 407 -10.36 17.50 -3.48
C ASN A 407 -9.00 17.53 -2.77
N ARG A 408 -8.03 18.29 -3.28
CA ARG A 408 -6.74 18.51 -2.59
C ARG A 408 -7.01 19.20 -1.25
N ALA A 409 -6.38 18.67 -0.19
CA ALA A 409 -6.54 19.20 1.16
C ALA A 409 -5.19 19.30 1.87
N MET A 410 -5.03 20.35 2.67
CA MET A 410 -3.87 20.58 3.53
C MET A 410 -4.32 20.79 4.97
N VAL A 411 -3.47 20.48 5.94
CA VAL A 411 -3.77 20.79 7.34
C VAL A 411 -3.89 22.30 7.50
N LYS A 412 -4.97 22.77 8.12
CA LYS A 412 -5.18 24.19 8.37
C LYS A 412 -4.06 24.73 9.25
N GLY A 413 -3.47 25.86 8.86
CA GLY A 413 -2.31 26.45 9.54
C GLY A 413 -0.95 25.92 9.03
N HIS A 414 -0.94 25.00 8.07
CA HIS A 414 0.27 24.65 7.33
C HIS A 414 0.75 25.85 6.49
N SER A 415 2.06 25.91 6.20
CA SER A 415 2.67 27.01 5.41
C SER A 415 2.16 27.07 3.97
N LEU A 416 1.82 25.92 3.41
CA LEU A 416 1.22 25.74 2.08
C LEU A 416 -0.29 25.53 2.17
N THR A 417 -1.02 26.07 1.19
CA THR A 417 -2.46 25.89 0.97
C THR A 417 -2.73 24.74 -0.01
N PRO A 418 -3.98 24.26 -0.17
CA PRO A 418 -4.31 23.26 -1.20
C PRO A 418 -3.91 23.64 -2.63
N GLU A 419 -3.92 24.94 -2.97
CA GLU A 419 -3.58 25.46 -4.29
C GLU A 419 -2.06 25.49 -4.53
N THR A 420 -1.27 25.59 -3.45
CA THR A 420 0.19 25.74 -3.51
C THR A 420 0.95 24.50 -3.05
N GLY A 421 0.27 23.62 -2.30
CA GLY A 421 0.82 22.45 -1.62
C GLY A 421 1.01 21.23 -2.50
N PHE A 422 0.60 21.28 -3.76
CA PHE A 422 0.69 20.17 -4.70
C PHE A 422 1.43 20.61 -5.97
N LEU A 423 2.19 19.67 -6.55
CA LEU A 423 2.65 19.77 -7.93
C LEU A 423 1.53 19.27 -8.87
N ALA A 424 1.74 19.43 -10.18
CA ALA A 424 0.83 18.88 -11.18
C ALA A 424 0.62 17.36 -10.99
N GLY A 425 -0.57 16.84 -11.24
CA GLY A 425 -0.87 15.43 -10.97
C GLY A 425 -1.29 15.14 -9.54
N GLY A 426 -1.49 16.17 -8.71
CA GLY A 426 -1.94 16.00 -7.33
C GLY A 426 -0.85 15.46 -6.39
N LEU A 427 0.41 15.73 -6.70
CA LEU A 427 1.55 15.25 -5.90
C LEU A 427 1.87 16.22 -4.77
N GLN A 428 1.64 15.83 -3.53
CA GLN A 428 1.85 16.68 -2.36
C GLN A 428 3.33 17.07 -2.20
N LYS A 429 3.63 18.35 -1.96
CA LYS A 429 5.00 18.87 -1.85
C LYS A 429 5.63 18.68 -0.49
N GLN A 430 4.84 18.69 0.58
CA GLN A 430 5.32 18.62 1.96
C GLN A 430 4.37 17.78 2.82
N LEU A 431 4.92 17.00 3.75
CA LEU A 431 4.16 16.35 4.82
C LEU A 431 3.52 17.40 5.74
N ALA A 432 2.59 16.97 6.59
CA ALA A 432 1.89 17.85 7.53
C ALA A 432 2.82 18.59 8.51
N ASP A 433 4.05 18.10 8.71
CA ASP A 433 5.09 18.72 9.54
C ASP A 433 6.11 19.54 8.73
N GLY A 434 5.83 19.81 7.45
CA GLY A 434 6.65 20.67 6.58
C GLY A 434 7.79 19.96 5.84
N ARG A 435 8.07 18.68 6.13
CA ARG A 435 9.13 17.92 5.44
C ARG A 435 8.83 17.77 3.96
N ALA A 436 9.79 18.11 3.11
CA ALA A 436 9.63 18.08 1.65
C ALA A 436 9.53 16.65 1.09
N LEU A 437 8.66 16.50 0.10
CA LEU A 437 8.44 15.30 -0.71
C LEU A 437 8.95 15.55 -2.13
N GLN A 438 9.85 14.69 -2.60
CA GLN A 438 10.37 14.72 -3.96
C GLN A 438 9.85 13.53 -4.74
N TRP A 439 9.28 13.82 -5.91
CA TRP A 439 8.63 12.84 -6.77
C TRP A 439 9.48 12.55 -7.99
N LEU A 440 9.53 11.28 -8.40
CA LEU A 440 10.15 10.84 -9.65
C LEU A 440 9.27 11.19 -10.85
N ALA A 441 9.85 11.11 -12.05
CA ALA A 441 9.18 11.49 -13.30
C ALA A 441 7.90 10.65 -13.58
N ASP A 442 7.84 9.44 -13.04
CA ASP A 442 6.71 8.50 -13.11
C ASP A 442 5.72 8.64 -11.94
N ASN A 443 5.81 9.74 -11.18
CA ASN A 443 4.95 10.11 -10.05
C ASN A 443 5.11 9.21 -8.80
N GLN A 444 6.20 8.44 -8.68
CA GLN A 444 6.52 7.72 -7.45
C GLN A 444 7.26 8.62 -6.45
N LEU A 445 7.03 8.44 -5.15
CA LEU A 445 7.77 9.19 -4.13
C LEU A 445 9.23 8.74 -4.13
N GLY A 446 10.16 9.60 -4.55
CA GLY A 446 11.59 9.27 -4.66
C GLY A 446 12.38 9.56 -3.39
N LYS A 447 12.08 10.67 -2.71
CA LYS A 447 12.83 11.11 -1.53
C LYS A 447 11.97 11.93 -0.56
N VAL A 448 12.23 11.74 0.73
CA VAL A 448 11.84 12.65 1.82
C VAL A 448 13.11 13.18 2.47
N THR A 449 13.10 14.45 2.86
CA THR A 449 14.18 15.07 3.65
C THR A 449 13.71 15.26 5.09
N PRO A 450 14.11 14.40 6.05
CA PRO A 450 13.67 14.50 7.44
C PRO A 450 14.21 15.73 8.17
N VAL A 451 15.48 16.05 7.96
CA VAL A 451 16.17 17.19 8.58
C VAL A 451 16.96 17.89 7.50
N SER A 452 16.67 19.17 7.28
CA SER A 452 17.49 20.05 6.45
C SER A 452 18.47 20.83 7.32
N ARG A 453 19.68 21.03 6.81
CA ARG A 453 20.76 21.75 7.50
C ARG A 453 21.27 22.88 6.61
N ASP A 454 21.63 24.00 7.23
CA ASP A 454 22.22 25.14 6.51
C ASP A 454 23.65 24.81 6.04
N GLU A 455 24.38 24.02 6.82
CA GLU A 455 25.72 23.53 6.50
C GLU A 455 25.78 21.99 6.64
N GLY A 456 26.41 21.34 5.66
CA GLY A 456 26.55 19.88 5.59
C GLY A 456 25.40 19.17 4.87
N ASP A 457 25.44 17.83 4.86
CA ASP A 457 24.43 17.03 4.18
C ASP A 457 23.13 16.91 5.01
N ASP A 458 22.01 17.09 4.31
CA ASP A 458 20.67 16.79 4.81
C ASP A 458 20.52 15.30 5.14
N ASP A 459 19.66 15.01 6.12
CA ASP A 459 19.17 13.64 6.29
C ASP A 459 18.27 13.29 5.10
N SER A 460 18.23 12.01 4.72
CA SER A 460 17.40 11.57 3.60
C SER A 460 16.79 10.20 3.81
N GLU A 461 15.55 10.04 3.35
CA GLU A 461 14.91 8.75 3.14
C GLU A 461 14.56 8.63 1.65
N ARG A 462 15.17 7.67 0.95
CA ARG A 462 14.99 7.42 -0.49
C ARG A 462 14.32 6.08 -0.73
N TYR A 463 13.64 5.94 -1.86
CA TYR A 463 12.87 4.74 -2.20
C TYR A 463 13.14 4.29 -3.64
N HIS A 464 13.20 2.98 -3.84
CA HIS A 464 13.29 2.35 -5.16
C HIS A 464 12.10 1.44 -5.37
N TYR A 465 11.65 1.32 -6.62
CA TYR A 465 10.42 0.61 -6.97
C TYR A 465 10.64 -0.29 -8.20
N ALA A 466 10.05 -1.48 -8.16
CA ALA A 466 9.89 -2.40 -9.28
C ALA A 466 8.49 -2.26 -9.90
N ASP A 467 8.33 -2.80 -11.11
CA ASP A 467 7.04 -3.14 -11.74
C ASP A 467 5.98 -2.03 -11.70
N GLY A 468 6.41 -0.77 -11.77
CA GLY A 468 5.52 0.39 -11.77
C GLY A 468 4.99 0.81 -10.39
N GLY A 469 5.41 0.21 -9.27
CA GLY A 469 5.02 0.70 -7.93
C GLY A 469 5.39 -0.14 -6.71
N THR A 470 5.94 -1.34 -6.88
CA THR A 470 6.34 -2.20 -5.75
C THR A 470 7.63 -1.69 -5.14
N ARG A 471 7.60 -1.15 -3.92
CA ARG A 471 8.82 -0.68 -3.25
C ARG A 471 9.77 -1.84 -2.95
N THR A 472 10.95 -1.85 -3.54
CA THR A 472 12.00 -2.87 -3.32
C THR A 472 13.04 -2.44 -2.30
N ARG A 473 13.20 -1.13 -2.07
CA ARG A 473 14.21 -0.61 -1.16
C ARG A 473 13.82 0.70 -0.51
N LYS A 474 14.24 0.86 0.75
CA LYS A 474 14.23 2.11 1.51
C LYS A 474 15.62 2.38 2.05
N VAL A 475 16.23 3.50 1.65
CA VAL A 475 17.56 3.93 2.08
C VAL A 475 17.42 5.15 2.97
N HIS A 476 17.77 5.02 4.24
CA HIS A 476 17.77 6.11 5.20
C HIS A 476 19.20 6.49 5.57
N LYS A 477 19.56 7.76 5.34
CA LYS A 477 20.84 8.34 5.77
C LYS A 477 20.56 9.45 6.78
N ALA A 478 21.16 9.33 7.96
CA ALA A 478 21.05 10.33 9.02
C ALA A 478 22.42 10.70 9.55
N GLN A 479 22.67 11.99 9.74
CA GLN A 479 23.87 12.47 10.42
C GLN A 479 23.73 12.24 11.92
N VAL A 480 24.65 11.45 12.49
CA VAL A 480 24.71 11.17 13.93
C VAL A 480 26.07 11.57 14.47
N SER A 481 26.09 12.49 15.43
CA SER A 481 27.32 13.06 16.01
C SER A 481 28.38 13.44 14.96
N ALA A 482 29.34 12.55 14.66
CA ALA A 482 30.45 12.79 13.74
C ALA A 482 30.48 11.84 12.51
N ALA A 483 29.41 11.07 12.27
CA ALA A 483 29.36 10.14 11.15
C ALA A 483 27.95 10.05 10.55
N THR A 484 27.88 9.65 9.28
CA THR A 484 26.60 9.34 8.64
C THR A 484 26.21 7.89 8.95
N GLN A 485 25.06 7.69 9.59
CA GLN A 485 24.44 6.38 9.71
C GLN A 485 23.64 6.07 8.46
N THR A 486 23.89 4.92 7.85
CA THR A 486 23.06 4.40 6.75
C THR A 486 22.25 3.21 7.27
N THR A 487 20.94 3.23 7.02
CA THR A 487 20.05 2.08 7.21
C THR A 487 19.41 1.75 5.86
N ILE A 488 19.62 0.52 5.37
CA ILE A 488 18.95 0.01 4.18
C ILE A 488 17.94 -1.05 4.61
N THR A 489 16.71 -0.90 4.14
CA THR A 489 15.69 -1.94 4.21
C THR A 489 15.34 -2.39 2.80
N THR A 490 15.59 -3.66 2.50
CA THR A 490 15.36 -4.27 1.20
C THR A 490 14.19 -5.24 1.28
N TYR A 491 13.17 -5.03 0.42
CA TYR A 491 11.95 -5.81 0.29
C TYR A 491 12.00 -6.60 -1.03
N ALA A 492 12.85 -7.62 -1.07
CA ALA A 492 13.15 -8.36 -2.29
C ALA A 492 13.56 -9.80 -1.96
N GLY A 493 13.59 -10.68 -2.97
CA GLY A 493 14.04 -12.05 -2.75
C GLY A 493 13.13 -12.88 -1.84
N GLY A 494 11.88 -12.48 -1.59
CA GLY A 494 10.96 -13.19 -0.69
C GLY A 494 11.23 -12.97 0.81
N CYS A 495 11.97 -11.91 1.17
CA CYS A 495 12.26 -11.54 2.55
C CYS A 495 12.40 -10.02 2.72
N GLU A 496 12.43 -9.58 3.97
CA GLU A 496 12.85 -8.23 4.35
C GLU A 496 14.23 -8.29 5.02
N VAL A 497 15.22 -7.62 4.43
CA VAL A 497 16.57 -7.52 4.98
C VAL A 497 16.80 -6.10 5.48
N ARG A 498 17.24 -5.96 6.73
CA ARG A 498 17.55 -4.67 7.37
C ARG A 498 19.03 -4.63 7.73
N GLN A 499 19.77 -3.72 7.10
CA GLN A 499 21.18 -3.47 7.39
C GLN A 499 21.35 -2.05 7.93
N ARG A 500 22.27 -1.88 8.87
CA ARG A 500 22.61 -0.58 9.45
C ARG A 500 24.10 -0.53 9.76
N TRP A 501 24.74 0.57 9.38
CA TRP A 501 26.16 0.82 9.69
C TRP A 501 26.44 2.32 9.78
N LEU A 502 27.60 2.66 10.35
CA LEU A 502 28.14 4.02 10.37
C LEU A 502 29.20 4.18 9.29
N ALA A 503 29.33 5.39 8.72
CA ALA A 503 30.43 5.70 7.81
C ALA A 503 31.79 5.37 8.44
N GLY A 504 32.66 4.67 7.69
CA GLY A 504 33.94 4.15 8.17
C GLY A 504 33.89 2.73 8.75
N GLN A 505 32.71 2.13 8.86
CA GLN A 505 32.55 0.69 9.06
C GLN A 505 32.27 0.00 7.72
N ASP A 506 32.72 -1.24 7.57
CA ASP A 506 32.32 -2.07 6.45
C ASP A 506 30.80 -2.28 6.49
N ALA A 507 30.17 -2.20 5.31
CA ALA A 507 28.75 -2.53 5.20
C ALA A 507 28.56 -4.02 5.55
N PRO A 508 27.59 -4.34 6.42
CA PRO A 508 27.38 -5.71 6.93
C PRO A 508 26.81 -6.67 5.89
#